data_AF-A0A933NIF7-F1
#
_entry.id   AF-A0A933NIF7-F1
#
_cell.length_a   1.000
_cell.length_b   1.000
_cell.length_c   1.000
_cell.angle_alpha   90.00
_cell.angle_beta   90.00
_cell.angle_gamma   90.00
#
_symmetry.space_group_name_H-M   'P 1'
#
loop_
_entity.id
_entity.type
_entity.pdbx_description
1 polymer ?
#
loop_
_entity_poly.entity_id
_entity_poly.type
_entity_poly.pdbx_seq_one_letter_code
_entity_poly.pdbx_strand_id
1 'polypeptide(L)'
;MSLSGPVHARSLVIVMLVLGLLIQPGDSLARRPHKEPCPFQRDPREALHTLKAIYQDSARYEQGEIHETFLRMSRDALSFFKGAFPVFCEDLNDPKRPWSSEPRGPQALLLGEAHVMNLGTLRDGRGTLVLDFVRLDQSGPGPILIDLRRLLVSLVLLADEIDADVTDIESVLQETLKTYKEGLSFFCCNRMAGEFALSGQRGNPYVRRMLKSASSRTRTQLLDRWTVSTSAGRRFRVDSALARVSVDLLDAFAASLARMNLPCQRDGRFFAVKDGIHRVFKKKGAQGHERVYLLVEGPSPDPDDDLILEASITASSVLGHYFGGSGACGGGQARQTIEAARKLRRCPEPYLGAVRIEQDEYLVQEVQPWLTHLSTEELTGLADLYDLARASGTLLARAHALTAVKPDALTAFVRGWEREANQLESSLIHFAVFYSDQVHLDHVAFKKHVAVKPLLVVPVTKRSRHHRRRAAGSATRAAPSSPEPSVEAPMGTVTPKVRPSPAGDKR
;
A
#
# COMPACT_ATOMS: atom_id res chain seq x y z
N MET A 1 -60.30 -45.99 31.97
CA MET A 1 -59.58 -46.95 31.12
C MET A 1 -59.08 -46.11 29.93
N SER A 2 -57.83 -45.63 29.86
CA SER A 2 -56.55 -46.34 29.58
C SER A 2 -56.67 -47.14 28.26
N LEU A 3 -55.84 -47.03 27.21
CA LEU A 3 -54.44 -46.59 26.95
C LEU A 3 -54.36 -46.01 25.50
N SER A 4 -53.31 -45.37 24.95
CA SER A 4 -52.08 -44.69 25.42
C SER A 4 -51.32 -44.05 24.23
N GLY A 5 -50.47 -43.03 24.46
CA GLY A 5 -49.33 -42.69 23.56
C GLY A 5 -49.42 -41.38 22.75
N PRO A 6 -48.41 -40.48 22.77
CA PRO A 6 -48.51 -39.13 22.17
C PRO A 6 -47.54 -38.86 20.99
N VAL A 7 -47.94 -38.01 20.03
CA VAL A 7 -47.01 -37.40 19.06
C VAL A 7 -47.26 -35.89 18.89
N HIS A 8 -46.42 -35.11 19.58
CA HIS A 8 -45.85 -33.83 19.15
C HIS A 8 -46.75 -32.59 18.96
N ALA A 9 -46.92 -31.86 20.06
CA ALA A 9 -46.96 -30.40 20.02
C ALA A 9 -45.63 -29.84 19.47
N ARG A 10 -45.59 -29.45 18.18
CA ARG A 10 -44.49 -28.71 17.54
C ARG A 10 -45.01 -27.65 16.57
N SER A 11 -45.92 -26.77 17.02
CA SER A 11 -46.46 -25.70 16.17
C SER A 11 -46.90 -24.45 16.95
N LEU A 12 -46.09 -23.93 17.88
CA LEU A 12 -46.28 -22.55 18.41
C LEU A 12 -45.06 -21.86 19.05
N VAL A 13 -43.82 -22.27 18.77
CA VAL A 13 -42.59 -21.67 19.38
C VAL A 13 -41.61 -21.09 18.34
N ILE A 14 -41.87 -21.27 17.04
CA ILE A 14 -40.91 -20.95 15.95
C ILE A 14 -41.13 -19.54 15.34
N VAL A 15 -41.73 -18.61 16.08
CA VAL A 15 -41.97 -17.22 15.60
C VAL A 15 -41.28 -16.14 16.45
N MET A 16 -40.71 -16.48 17.62
CA MET A 16 -39.94 -15.53 18.46
C MET A 16 -38.43 -15.85 18.57
N LEU A 17 -37.87 -16.61 17.62
CA LEU A 17 -36.46 -17.03 17.62
C LEU A 17 -35.62 -16.50 16.44
N VAL A 18 -36.14 -15.51 15.68
CA VAL A 18 -35.49 -14.98 14.45
C VAL A 18 -35.11 -13.48 14.58
N LEU A 19 -35.27 -12.87 15.76
CA LEU A 19 -34.94 -11.45 15.99
C LEU A 19 -34.21 -11.16 17.32
N GLY A 20 -33.71 -12.18 18.02
CA GLY A 20 -33.19 -12.07 19.39
C GLY A 20 -31.75 -12.54 19.64
N LEU A 21 -30.96 -12.84 18.60
CA LEU A 21 -29.59 -13.36 18.74
C LEU A 21 -28.61 -12.70 17.76
N LEU A 22 -28.04 -11.56 18.18
CA LEU A 22 -26.65 -11.10 17.91
C LEU A 22 -26.39 -9.66 18.43
N ILE A 23 -26.96 -9.32 19.58
CA ILE A 23 -26.43 -8.24 20.45
C ILE A 23 -26.47 -8.83 21.86
N GLN A 24 -25.32 -9.28 22.35
CA GLN A 24 -25.17 -9.60 23.78
C GLN A 24 -25.10 -8.25 24.53
N PRO A 25 -25.89 -8.03 25.59
CA PRO A 25 -25.72 -6.85 26.45
C PRO A 25 -24.40 -7.00 27.21
N GLY A 26 -23.34 -6.51 26.58
CA GLY A 26 -21.94 -6.83 26.85
C GLY A 26 -20.99 -6.30 25.77
N ASP A 27 -21.50 -6.01 24.57
CA ASP A 27 -20.83 -5.17 23.57
C ASP A 27 -20.67 -3.72 24.10
N SER A 28 -19.66 -3.49 24.94
CA SER A 28 -19.34 -2.16 25.48
C SER A 28 -18.85 -1.25 24.35
N LEU A 29 -19.73 -0.36 23.87
CA LEU A 29 -19.44 0.64 22.84
C LEU A 29 -18.55 1.79 23.32
N ALA A 30 -17.98 1.67 24.52
CA ALA A 30 -16.74 2.31 24.93
C ALA A 30 -15.84 1.24 25.56
N ARG A 31 -14.78 0.82 24.85
CA ARG A 31 -13.76 -0.10 25.43
C ARG A 31 -12.93 0.57 26.51
N ARG A 32 -12.86 1.91 26.49
CA ARG A 32 -12.08 2.72 27.43
C ARG A 32 -12.98 3.77 28.08
N PRO A 33 -12.97 3.92 29.42
CA PRO A 33 -13.57 5.07 30.07
C PRO A 33 -12.68 6.30 29.86
N HIS A 34 -12.94 7.05 28.78
CA HIS A 34 -12.26 8.32 28.55
C HIS A 34 -12.63 9.33 29.64
N LYS A 35 -11.65 10.11 30.11
CA LYS A 35 -11.89 11.23 31.02
C LYS A 35 -12.63 12.39 30.35
N GLU A 36 -12.57 12.46 29.02
CA GLU A 36 -13.22 13.46 28.18
C GLU A 36 -14.19 12.76 27.20
N PRO A 37 -15.36 13.34 26.89
CA PRO A 37 -16.26 12.78 25.88
C PRO A 37 -15.57 12.79 24.51
N CYS A 38 -15.73 11.72 23.72
CA CYS A 38 -15.14 11.66 22.38
C CYS A 38 -15.65 12.84 21.52
N PRO A 39 -14.76 13.74 21.03
CA PRO A 39 -15.18 14.88 20.22
C PRO A 39 -15.61 14.46 18.79
N PHE A 40 -15.41 13.17 18.44
CA PHE A 40 -15.62 12.62 17.11
C PHE A 40 -16.45 11.34 17.18
N GLN A 41 -17.66 11.37 16.61
CA GLN A 41 -18.38 10.15 16.29
C GLN A 41 -19.11 10.35 14.96
N ARG A 42 -18.53 9.81 13.88
CA ARG A 42 -19.14 9.79 12.54
C ARG A 42 -20.15 8.64 12.47
N ASP A 43 -21.24 8.79 11.72
CA ASP A 43 -22.13 7.65 11.44
C ASP A 43 -21.32 6.56 10.71
N PRO A 44 -21.23 5.32 11.24
CA PRO A 44 -20.56 4.21 10.58
C PRO A 44 -21.06 3.90 9.16
N ARG A 45 -22.26 4.39 8.79
CA ARG A 45 -22.80 4.31 7.42
C ARG A 45 -22.07 5.20 6.43
N GLU A 46 -21.45 6.30 6.88
CA GLU A 46 -20.65 7.20 6.04
C GLU A 46 -19.38 6.48 5.55
N ALA A 47 -18.60 5.85 6.43
CA ALA A 47 -17.47 4.99 6.04
C ALA A 47 -17.87 3.94 5.00
N LEU A 48 -19.05 3.32 5.22
CA LEU A 48 -19.61 2.32 4.32
C LEU A 48 -20.00 2.88 2.94
N HIS A 49 -20.33 4.17 2.86
CA HIS A 49 -20.59 4.89 1.60
C HIS A 49 -19.27 5.23 0.89
N THR A 50 -18.30 5.81 1.59
CA THR A 50 -16.94 6.10 1.08
C THR A 50 -16.28 4.85 0.49
N LEU A 51 -16.28 3.74 1.25
CA LEU A 51 -15.75 2.46 0.81
C LEU A 51 -16.47 1.97 -0.46
N LYS A 52 -17.79 2.09 -0.54
CA LYS A 52 -18.54 1.71 -1.75
C LYS A 52 -18.17 2.58 -2.93
N ALA A 53 -18.21 3.90 -2.78
CA ALA A 53 -17.86 4.83 -3.85
C ALA A 53 -16.49 4.46 -4.44
N ILE A 54 -15.48 4.30 -3.59
CA ILE A 54 -14.10 4.09 -4.03
C ILE A 54 -13.88 2.68 -4.60
N TYR A 55 -14.39 1.63 -3.96
CA TYR A 55 -14.28 0.25 -4.49
C TYR A 55 -15.24 -0.06 -5.65
N GLN A 56 -16.23 0.80 -5.95
CA GLN A 56 -17.15 0.64 -7.10
C GLN A 56 -16.74 1.51 -8.31
N ASP A 57 -16.22 2.73 -8.10
CA ASP A 57 -15.67 3.57 -9.18
C ASP A 57 -14.30 3.09 -9.67
N SER A 58 -13.57 2.30 -8.86
CA SER A 58 -12.37 1.60 -9.31
C SER A 58 -12.73 0.41 -10.22
N ALA A 59 -13.19 0.75 -11.42
CA ALA A 59 -13.52 -0.14 -12.54
C ALA A 59 -12.35 -1.02 -13.05
N ARG A 60 -11.22 -1.04 -12.32
CA ARG A 60 -10.03 -1.86 -12.54
C ARG A 60 -10.03 -3.13 -11.70
N TYR A 61 -10.70 -3.15 -10.55
CA TYR A 61 -10.71 -4.33 -9.68
C TYR A 61 -11.71 -5.37 -10.16
N GLU A 62 -11.24 -6.60 -10.34
CA GLU A 62 -12.10 -7.75 -10.50
C GLU A 62 -12.93 -7.99 -9.23
N GLN A 63 -14.19 -8.39 -9.44
CA GLN A 63 -15.18 -8.50 -8.37
C GLN A 63 -14.82 -9.53 -7.29
N GLY A 64 -13.89 -10.45 -7.60
CA GLY A 64 -13.33 -11.38 -6.62
C GLY A 64 -12.33 -10.71 -5.65
N GLU A 65 -11.48 -9.79 -6.14
CA GLU A 65 -10.48 -9.11 -5.30
C GLU A 65 -11.12 -8.13 -4.32
N ILE A 66 -12.18 -7.43 -4.74
CA ILE A 66 -13.02 -6.61 -3.85
C ILE A 66 -13.64 -7.50 -2.76
N HIS A 67 -14.22 -8.64 -3.14
CA HIS A 67 -14.86 -9.54 -2.18
C HIS A 67 -13.87 -10.08 -1.14
N GLU A 68 -12.70 -10.56 -1.55
CA GLU A 68 -11.66 -11.03 -0.61
C GLU A 68 -11.11 -9.91 0.27
N THR A 69 -10.96 -8.70 -0.27
CA THR A 69 -10.57 -7.53 0.52
C THR A 69 -11.60 -7.22 1.59
N PHE A 70 -12.89 -7.27 1.26
CA PHE A 70 -13.97 -7.05 2.22
C PHE A 70 -14.06 -8.19 3.24
N LEU A 71 -13.82 -9.44 2.84
CA LEU A 71 -13.73 -10.57 3.78
C LEU A 71 -12.57 -10.38 4.77
N ARG A 72 -11.38 -9.95 4.31
CA ARG A 72 -10.25 -9.62 5.20
C ARG A 72 -10.60 -8.48 6.16
N MET A 73 -11.15 -7.37 5.66
CA MET A 73 -11.60 -6.24 6.47
C MET A 73 -12.71 -6.61 7.47
N SER A 74 -13.48 -7.68 7.23
CA SER A 74 -14.57 -8.10 8.14
C SER A 74 -14.11 -8.90 9.36
N ARG A 75 -12.84 -9.36 9.38
CA ARG A 75 -12.29 -10.19 10.46
C ARG A 75 -12.20 -9.39 11.77
N ASP A 76 -11.40 -8.33 11.73
CA ASP A 76 -10.93 -7.54 12.87
C ASP A 76 -10.79 -6.04 12.49
N ALA A 77 -10.73 -5.18 13.50
CA ALA A 77 -10.72 -3.72 13.33
C ALA A 77 -9.41 -3.20 12.71
N LEU A 78 -8.28 -3.87 12.97
CA LEU A 78 -6.98 -3.53 12.40
C LEU A 78 -6.96 -3.81 10.88
N SER A 79 -7.48 -4.95 10.44
CA SER A 79 -7.69 -5.31 9.03
C SER A 79 -8.68 -4.39 8.33
N PHE A 80 -9.73 -3.94 9.03
CA PHE A 80 -10.62 -2.90 8.54
C PHE A 80 -9.86 -1.58 8.32
N PHE A 81 -9.13 -1.08 9.33
CA PHE A 81 -8.39 0.19 9.26
C PHE A 81 -7.33 0.24 8.14
N LYS A 82 -6.71 -0.90 7.84
CA LYS A 82 -5.82 -1.05 6.68
C LYS A 82 -6.56 -0.74 5.37
N GLY A 83 -7.64 -1.46 5.09
CA GLY A 83 -8.45 -1.27 3.87
C GLY A 83 -9.25 0.04 3.84
N ALA A 84 -9.56 0.62 5.00
CA ALA A 84 -10.32 1.86 5.15
C ALA A 84 -9.46 3.14 5.08
N PHE A 85 -8.28 3.09 4.45
CA PHE A 85 -7.44 4.28 4.27
C PHE A 85 -8.16 5.50 3.66
N PRO A 86 -9.06 5.35 2.66
CA PRO A 86 -9.76 6.51 2.13
C PRO A 86 -10.72 7.17 3.12
N VAL A 87 -11.34 6.39 4.01
CA VAL A 87 -12.20 6.91 5.08
C VAL A 87 -11.38 7.79 6.03
N PHE A 88 -10.18 7.30 6.41
CA PHE A 88 -9.23 8.07 7.21
C PHE A 88 -8.77 9.36 6.54
N CYS A 89 -8.53 9.35 5.22
CA CYS A 89 -8.20 10.56 4.48
C CYS A 89 -9.39 11.51 4.31
N GLU A 90 -10.62 11.02 4.19
CA GLU A 90 -11.83 11.85 4.15
C GLU A 90 -12.08 12.53 5.50
N ASP A 91 -12.06 11.76 6.60
CA ASP A 91 -12.26 12.27 7.96
C ASP A 91 -11.22 13.34 8.34
N LEU A 92 -9.96 13.20 7.88
CA LEU A 92 -8.90 14.22 8.10
C LEU A 92 -9.01 15.45 7.20
N ASN A 93 -9.82 15.43 6.13
CA ASN A 93 -9.98 16.57 5.21
C ASN A 93 -11.34 17.25 5.29
N ASP A 94 -12.35 16.64 5.91
CA ASP A 94 -13.63 17.27 6.19
C ASP A 94 -13.47 18.35 7.29
N PRO A 95 -13.69 19.64 6.97
CA PRO A 95 -13.51 20.75 7.92
C PRO A 95 -14.55 20.76 9.07
N LYS A 96 -15.55 19.87 9.04
CA LYS A 96 -16.50 19.67 10.14
C LYS A 96 -15.99 18.73 11.21
N ARG A 97 -14.90 17.98 10.96
CA ARG A 97 -14.37 17.03 11.93
C ARG A 97 -13.42 17.73 12.91
N PRO A 98 -13.38 17.30 14.18
CA PRO A 98 -12.30 17.71 15.07
C PRO A 98 -10.94 17.31 14.46
N TRP A 99 -9.88 17.98 14.89
CA TRP A 99 -8.51 17.79 14.38
C TRP A 99 -8.28 18.19 12.91
N SER A 100 -9.32 18.50 12.12
CA SER A 100 -9.17 19.05 10.77
C SER A 100 -8.37 20.37 10.74
N SER A 101 -8.49 21.16 11.82
CA SER A 101 -7.80 22.42 12.09
C SER A 101 -6.46 22.28 12.83
N GLU A 102 -6.05 21.07 13.22
CA GLU A 102 -4.77 20.86 13.92
C GLU A 102 -3.57 20.98 12.97
N PRO A 103 -2.35 21.16 13.53
CA PRO A 103 -1.12 21.00 12.76
C PRO A 103 -1.11 19.69 11.97
N ARG A 104 -0.83 19.83 10.67
CA ARG A 104 -0.58 18.73 9.74
C ARG A 104 0.92 18.46 9.55
N GLY A 105 1.76 19.41 9.97
CA GLY A 105 3.21 19.35 9.90
C GLY A 105 3.78 19.69 8.51
N PRO A 106 5.13 19.68 8.38
CA PRO A 106 5.84 19.86 7.12
C PRO A 106 5.40 18.89 6.02
N GLN A 107 5.67 19.28 4.77
CA GLN A 107 5.45 18.43 3.59
C GLN A 107 6.63 17.49 3.37
N ALA A 108 6.34 16.22 3.09
CA ALA A 108 7.31 15.19 2.69
C ALA A 108 6.67 14.24 1.65
N LEU A 109 7.40 13.20 1.24
CA LEU A 109 6.79 12.05 0.57
C LEU A 109 6.33 11.07 1.65
N LEU A 110 5.02 10.92 1.80
CA LEU A 110 4.41 10.00 2.76
C LEU A 110 4.45 8.57 2.22
N LEU A 111 4.48 7.60 3.14
CA LEU A 111 4.28 6.18 2.87
C LEU A 111 2.84 5.91 2.41
N GLY A 112 1.84 6.58 3.02
CA GLY A 112 0.40 6.33 2.83
C GLY A 112 -0.11 5.06 3.54
N GLU A 113 0.71 4.00 3.54
CA GLU A 113 0.49 2.77 4.31
C GLU A 113 1.29 2.78 5.63
N ALA A 114 1.37 3.92 6.30
CA ALA A 114 2.04 4.09 7.59
C ALA A 114 1.24 3.46 8.74
N HIS A 115 1.31 2.14 8.87
CA HIS A 115 0.69 1.39 9.96
C HIS A 115 1.54 0.16 10.30
N VAL A 116 1.43 -0.37 11.53
CA VAL A 116 2.31 -1.46 12.01
C VAL A 116 2.26 -2.72 11.15
N MET A 117 1.08 -3.12 10.65
CA MET A 117 0.93 -4.26 9.73
C MET A 117 1.47 -4.03 8.29
N ASN A 118 2.18 -2.92 8.04
CA ASN A 118 2.98 -2.71 6.82
C ASN A 118 4.48 -2.87 7.08
N LEU A 119 4.88 -3.02 8.35
CA LEU A 119 6.24 -3.43 8.68
C LEU A 119 6.45 -4.90 8.34
N GLY A 120 7.65 -5.18 7.83
CA GLY A 120 8.03 -6.50 7.37
C GLY A 120 9.52 -6.61 7.18
N THR A 121 10.05 -7.83 7.30
CA THR A 121 11.44 -8.07 6.93
C THR A 121 11.56 -8.14 5.42
N LEU A 122 12.62 -7.57 4.87
CA LEU A 122 12.98 -7.71 3.45
C LEU A 122 14.50 -7.71 3.30
N ARG A 123 14.99 -8.24 2.17
CA ARG A 123 16.39 -8.10 1.77
C ARG A 123 16.50 -6.91 0.82
N ASP A 124 17.33 -5.94 1.21
CA ASP A 124 17.55 -4.74 0.42
C ASP A 124 18.53 -4.99 -0.75
N GLY A 125 18.67 -4.01 -1.64
CA GLY A 125 19.52 -4.14 -2.84
C GLY A 125 21.02 -4.36 -2.59
N ARG A 126 21.49 -4.26 -1.33
CA ARG A 126 22.86 -4.64 -0.93
C ARG A 126 22.93 -6.03 -0.28
N GLY A 127 21.84 -6.79 -0.35
CA GLY A 127 21.74 -8.12 0.26
C GLY A 127 21.57 -8.10 1.77
N THR A 128 21.36 -6.95 2.42
CA THR A 128 21.18 -6.86 3.87
C THR A 128 19.74 -7.18 4.24
N LEU A 129 19.52 -8.07 5.22
CA LEU A 129 18.20 -8.34 5.78
C LEU A 129 17.84 -7.24 6.80
N VAL A 130 16.70 -6.56 6.59
CA VAL A 130 16.27 -5.37 7.34
C VAL A 130 14.78 -5.43 7.65
N LEU A 131 14.35 -4.75 8.72
CA LEU A 131 12.93 -4.40 8.92
C LEU A 131 12.68 -3.02 8.29
N ASP A 132 11.65 -2.90 7.46
CA ASP A 132 11.21 -1.62 6.88
C ASP A 132 9.70 -1.65 6.55
N PHE A 133 9.16 -0.54 6.07
CA PHE A 133 7.82 -0.51 5.47
C PHE A 133 7.83 -1.16 4.08
N VAL A 134 6.98 -2.16 3.88
CA VAL A 134 6.98 -2.98 2.66
C VAL A 134 6.22 -2.31 1.52
N ARG A 135 4.95 -1.96 1.73
CA ARG A 135 4.06 -1.40 0.69
C ARG A 135 4.24 0.11 0.58
N LEU A 136 4.40 0.58 -0.65
CA LEU A 136 4.61 1.98 -1.06
C LEU A 136 3.74 2.35 -2.28
N ASP A 137 2.73 1.54 -2.60
CA ASP A 137 1.79 1.76 -3.70
C ASP A 137 0.89 2.99 -3.43
N GLN A 138 0.59 3.25 -2.15
CA GLN A 138 -0.16 4.42 -1.69
C GLN A 138 0.70 5.67 -1.45
N SER A 139 2.03 5.59 -1.61
CA SER A 139 2.91 6.73 -1.31
C SER A 139 2.63 7.94 -2.20
N GLY A 140 2.74 9.14 -1.61
CA GLY A 140 2.36 10.40 -2.26
C GLY A 140 2.78 11.61 -1.42
N PRO A 141 2.85 12.82 -2.01
CA PRO A 141 3.24 14.01 -1.27
C PRO A 141 2.15 14.35 -0.24
N GLY A 142 2.57 14.81 0.93
CA GLY A 142 1.62 15.27 1.94
C GLY A 142 2.23 15.68 3.27
N PRO A 143 1.38 16.07 4.24
CA PRO A 143 1.80 16.47 5.57
C PRO A 143 2.23 15.28 6.44
N ILE A 144 3.40 15.35 7.08
CA ILE A 144 3.97 14.20 7.83
C ILE A 144 3.11 13.68 8.98
N LEU A 145 2.21 14.50 9.55
CA LEU A 145 1.33 14.05 10.64
C LEU A 145 0.11 13.25 10.17
N ILE A 146 -0.10 13.07 8.86
CA ILE A 146 -1.10 12.11 8.34
C ILE A 146 -0.62 10.68 8.59
N ASP A 147 0.61 10.37 8.17
CA ASP A 147 1.23 9.06 8.37
C ASP A 147 1.46 8.76 9.86
N LEU A 148 1.89 9.74 10.65
CA LEU A 148 2.07 9.55 12.09
C LEU A 148 0.74 9.22 12.80
N ARG A 149 -0.34 9.97 12.50
CA ARG A 149 -1.67 9.67 13.04
C ARG A 149 -2.13 8.26 12.64
N ARG A 150 -1.89 7.83 11.39
CA ARG A 150 -2.21 6.47 10.91
C ARG A 150 -1.41 5.39 11.65
N LEU A 151 -0.14 5.65 11.94
CA LEU A 151 0.71 4.72 12.68
C LEU A 151 0.22 4.56 14.13
N LEU A 152 -0.04 5.68 14.82
CA LEU A 152 -0.51 5.69 16.20
C LEU A 152 -1.86 4.96 16.36
N VAL A 153 -2.85 5.25 15.51
CA VAL A 153 -4.13 4.50 15.50
C VAL A 153 -3.89 3.00 15.33
N SER A 154 -2.98 2.60 14.44
CA SER A 154 -2.68 1.18 14.22
C SER A 154 -2.00 0.49 15.41
N LEU A 155 -1.25 1.23 16.23
CA LEU A 155 -0.68 0.73 17.48
C LEU A 155 -1.75 0.52 18.54
N VAL A 156 -2.72 1.45 18.66
CA VAL A 156 -3.87 1.28 19.57
C VAL A 156 -4.68 0.03 19.18
N LEU A 157 -5.02 -0.12 17.90
CA LEU A 157 -5.77 -1.27 17.40
C LEU A 157 -5.01 -2.60 17.56
N LEU A 158 -3.67 -2.59 17.44
CA LEU A 158 -2.85 -3.77 17.68
C LEU A 158 -2.75 -4.12 19.17
N ALA A 159 -2.69 -3.11 20.04
CA ALA A 159 -2.67 -3.30 21.48
C ALA A 159 -4.00 -3.89 21.99
N ASP A 160 -5.12 -3.46 21.39
CA ASP A 160 -6.45 -4.03 21.62
C ASP A 160 -6.60 -5.50 21.18
N GLU A 161 -5.73 -6.01 20.29
CA GLU A 161 -5.70 -7.44 19.90
C GLU A 161 -4.94 -8.32 20.88
N ILE A 162 -4.08 -7.73 21.73
CA ILE A 162 -3.31 -8.44 22.77
C ILE A 162 -3.81 -8.13 24.19
N ASP A 163 -5.02 -7.58 24.31
CA ASP A 163 -5.69 -7.19 25.56
C ASP A 163 -4.84 -6.27 26.48
N ALA A 164 -4.02 -5.39 25.88
CA ALA A 164 -3.23 -4.40 26.63
C ALA A 164 -4.12 -3.34 27.31
N ASP A 165 -3.71 -2.85 28.47
CA ASP A 165 -4.48 -1.85 29.22
C ASP A 165 -4.29 -0.41 28.69
N VAL A 166 -5.08 0.53 29.22
CA VAL A 166 -5.06 1.93 28.76
C VAL A 166 -3.71 2.60 29.05
N THR A 167 -3.09 2.30 30.19
CA THR A 167 -1.80 2.88 30.59
C THR A 167 -0.64 2.33 29.78
N ASP A 168 -0.68 1.05 29.42
CA ASP A 168 0.25 0.41 28.48
C ASP A 168 0.15 1.06 27.10
N ILE A 169 -1.08 1.29 26.62
CA ILE A 169 -1.35 1.90 25.31
C ILE A 169 -0.86 3.35 25.26
N GLU A 170 -1.19 4.18 26.26
CA GLU A 170 -0.65 5.53 26.37
C GLU A 170 0.88 5.52 26.33
N SER A 171 1.52 4.60 27.05
CA SER A 171 2.98 4.49 27.12
C SER A 171 3.63 4.01 25.81
N VAL A 172 2.98 3.11 25.08
CA VAL A 172 3.38 2.66 23.73
C VAL A 172 3.29 3.82 22.72
N LEU A 173 2.25 4.65 22.81
CA LEU A 173 2.13 5.85 21.97
C LEU A 173 3.18 6.90 22.33
N GLN A 174 3.43 7.15 23.62
CA GLN A 174 4.50 8.04 24.08
C GLN A 174 5.89 7.61 23.58
N GLU A 175 6.23 6.32 23.68
CA GLU A 175 7.52 5.81 23.16
C GLU A 175 7.61 5.92 21.63
N THR A 176 6.49 5.75 20.91
CA THR A 176 6.42 5.97 19.45
C THR A 176 6.68 7.44 19.11
N LEU A 177 6.00 8.37 19.79
CA LEU A 177 6.16 9.81 19.60
C LEU A 177 7.58 10.28 19.94
N LYS A 178 8.13 9.77 21.05
CA LYS A 178 9.50 10.04 21.48
C LYS A 178 10.52 9.57 20.44
N THR A 179 10.49 8.30 20.03
CA THR A 179 11.44 7.77 19.03
C THR A 179 11.26 8.37 17.65
N TYR A 180 10.03 8.76 17.28
CA TYR A 180 9.78 9.53 16.08
C TYR A 180 10.42 10.93 16.16
N LYS A 181 10.22 11.67 17.26
CA LYS A 181 10.82 12.99 17.51
C LYS A 181 12.35 12.92 17.52
N GLU A 182 12.94 12.02 18.32
CA GLU A 182 14.39 11.78 18.40
C GLU A 182 14.95 11.39 17.03
N GLY A 183 14.24 10.54 16.28
CA GLY A 183 14.58 10.17 14.91
C GLY A 183 14.58 11.37 13.96
N LEU A 184 13.58 12.25 14.04
CA LEU A 184 13.54 13.46 13.22
C LEU A 184 14.72 14.39 13.56
N SER A 185 14.97 14.67 14.85
CA SER A 185 16.12 15.49 15.29
C SER A 185 17.45 14.91 14.77
N PHE A 186 17.62 13.59 14.82
CA PHE A 186 18.82 12.90 14.32
C PHE A 186 18.95 12.95 12.79
N PHE A 187 17.90 12.56 12.05
CA PHE A 187 17.97 12.41 10.59
C PHE A 187 17.95 13.74 9.84
N CYS A 188 17.29 14.79 10.35
CA CYS A 188 17.32 16.13 9.73
C CYS A 188 18.74 16.70 9.65
N CYS A 189 19.56 16.44 10.67
CA CYS A 189 20.93 16.92 10.75
C CYS A 189 21.97 15.96 10.14
N ASN A 190 21.56 14.77 9.66
CA ASN A 190 22.48 13.70 9.31
C ASN A 190 22.20 13.08 7.93
N ARG A 191 23.14 13.30 6.98
CA ARG A 191 23.12 12.71 5.64
C ARG A 191 23.09 11.17 5.63
N MET A 192 23.43 10.51 6.74
CA MET A 192 23.32 9.05 6.88
C MET A 192 21.89 8.52 6.99
N ALA A 193 20.85 9.37 6.97
CA ALA A 193 19.46 8.91 6.92
C ALA A 193 19.19 7.90 5.78
N GLY A 194 19.84 8.10 4.62
CA GLY A 194 19.75 7.22 3.45
C GLY A 194 20.54 5.92 3.58
N GLU A 195 21.42 5.81 4.57
CA GLU A 195 22.23 4.62 4.89
C GLU A 195 21.69 3.85 6.11
N PHE A 196 20.68 4.39 6.79
CA PHE A 196 20.10 3.77 7.96
C PHE A 196 19.24 2.54 7.60
N ALA A 197 19.45 1.45 8.34
CA ALA A 197 18.59 0.27 8.32
C ALA A 197 18.46 -0.35 9.70
N LEU A 198 17.27 -0.85 10.04
CA LEU A 198 17.07 -1.76 11.16
C LEU A 198 17.46 -3.19 10.75
N SER A 199 18.77 -3.42 10.63
CA SER A 199 19.38 -4.75 10.49
C SER A 199 19.60 -5.40 11.86
N GLY A 200 20.06 -6.66 11.89
CA GLY A 200 20.29 -7.39 13.16
C GLY A 200 21.24 -6.71 14.14
N GLN A 201 22.15 -5.84 13.67
CA GLN A 201 23.04 -5.04 14.52
C GLN A 201 22.32 -3.87 15.22
N ARG A 202 21.32 -3.27 14.57
CA ARG A 202 20.62 -2.05 15.03
C ARG A 202 19.20 -2.30 15.55
N GLY A 203 18.61 -3.45 15.23
CA GLY A 203 17.32 -3.87 15.76
C GLY A 203 17.35 -4.04 17.28
N ASN A 204 16.21 -3.76 17.92
CA ASN A 204 15.90 -4.15 19.28
C ASN A 204 15.54 -5.66 19.37
N PRO A 205 15.27 -6.23 20.55
CA PRO A 205 14.94 -7.64 20.70
C PRO A 205 13.88 -8.17 19.71
N TYR A 206 12.70 -7.55 19.60
CA TYR A 206 11.66 -8.00 18.67
C TYR A 206 12.12 -8.00 17.21
N VAL A 207 12.74 -6.89 16.75
CA VAL A 207 13.29 -6.78 15.39
C VAL A 207 14.33 -7.87 15.14
N ARG A 208 15.21 -8.16 16.10
CA ARG A 208 16.19 -9.26 15.96
C ARG A 208 15.53 -10.63 15.84
N ARG A 209 14.41 -10.88 16.54
CA ARG A 209 13.65 -12.14 16.40
C ARG A 209 12.99 -12.24 15.03
N MET A 210 12.33 -11.18 14.54
CA MET A 210 11.77 -11.15 13.18
C MET A 210 12.85 -11.44 12.11
N LEU A 211 14.00 -10.76 12.19
CA LEU A 211 15.11 -10.95 11.25
C LEU A 211 15.72 -12.36 11.34
N LYS A 212 15.83 -12.92 12.55
CA LYS A 212 16.29 -14.31 12.73
C LYS A 212 15.30 -15.31 12.12
N SER A 213 14.00 -15.14 12.36
CA SER A 213 12.95 -15.96 11.74
C SER A 213 13.02 -15.89 10.21
N ALA A 214 13.05 -14.67 9.66
CA ALA A 214 13.17 -14.45 8.23
C ALA A 214 14.46 -15.03 7.63
N SER A 215 15.60 -14.98 8.33
CA SER A 215 16.86 -15.56 7.84
C SER A 215 16.87 -17.09 7.70
N SER A 216 15.94 -17.80 8.33
CA SER A 216 15.77 -19.24 8.16
C SER A 216 15.11 -19.63 6.83
N ARG A 217 14.52 -18.65 6.12
CA ARG A 217 13.82 -18.86 4.85
C ARG A 217 14.82 -18.87 3.68
N THR A 218 14.70 -19.87 2.80
CA THR A 218 15.57 -20.03 1.62
C THR A 218 14.81 -19.86 0.31
N ARG A 219 15.55 -19.56 -0.78
CA ARG A 219 14.96 -19.49 -2.13
C ARG A 219 14.40 -20.83 -2.59
N THR A 220 15.11 -21.92 -2.32
CA THR A 220 14.62 -23.28 -2.56
C THR A 220 13.29 -23.55 -1.86
N GLN A 221 13.11 -23.16 -0.59
CA GLN A 221 11.83 -23.31 0.12
C GLN A 221 10.68 -22.47 -0.48
N LEU A 222 10.99 -21.30 -1.06
CA LEU A 222 10.01 -20.50 -1.79
C LEU A 222 9.64 -21.20 -3.11
N LEU A 223 10.64 -21.54 -3.92
CA LEU A 223 10.46 -22.22 -5.19
C LEU A 223 9.70 -23.53 -5.00
N ASP A 224 10.09 -24.38 -4.07
CA ASP A 224 9.44 -25.67 -3.79
C ASP A 224 8.03 -25.53 -3.23
N ARG A 225 7.61 -24.35 -2.78
CA ARG A 225 6.21 -24.02 -2.43
C ARG A 225 5.40 -23.58 -3.64
N TRP A 226 5.99 -22.82 -4.55
CA TRP A 226 5.30 -22.25 -5.72
C TRP A 226 5.39 -23.10 -6.99
N THR A 227 6.35 -24.01 -7.09
CA THR A 227 6.74 -24.69 -8.33
C THR A 227 6.96 -26.19 -8.15
N VAL A 228 6.95 -26.92 -9.27
CA VAL A 228 7.31 -28.33 -9.39
C VAL A 228 8.39 -28.51 -10.46
N SER A 229 9.29 -29.46 -10.24
CA SER A 229 10.25 -29.89 -11.24
C SER A 229 9.58 -30.78 -12.29
N THR A 230 9.81 -30.49 -13.57
CA THR A 230 9.29 -31.27 -14.71
C THR A 230 10.44 -31.63 -15.64
N SER A 231 10.18 -32.49 -16.64
CA SER A 231 11.16 -32.77 -17.71
C SER A 231 11.55 -31.54 -18.55
N ALA A 232 10.75 -30.47 -18.52
CA ALA A 232 11.04 -29.18 -19.16
C ALA A 232 11.62 -28.14 -18.19
N GLY A 233 12.12 -28.57 -17.02
CA GLY A 233 12.61 -27.72 -15.93
C GLY A 233 11.53 -27.36 -14.91
N ARG A 234 11.84 -26.38 -14.05
CA ARG A 234 10.93 -25.89 -12.99
C ARG A 234 9.73 -25.15 -13.63
N ARG A 235 8.52 -25.38 -13.11
CA ARG A 235 7.24 -24.82 -13.58
C ARG A 235 6.33 -24.51 -12.40
N PHE A 236 5.46 -23.51 -12.48
CA PHE A 236 4.54 -23.18 -11.40
C PHE A 236 3.54 -24.31 -11.11
N ARG A 237 3.14 -24.40 -9.83
CA ARG A 237 1.91 -25.09 -9.44
C ARG A 237 0.70 -24.27 -9.88
N VAL A 238 -0.37 -24.99 -10.18
CA VAL A 238 -1.63 -24.47 -10.75
C VAL A 238 -2.75 -25.14 -9.97
N ASP A 239 -3.79 -24.39 -9.61
CA ASP A 239 -4.91 -24.88 -8.80
C ASP A 239 -6.24 -24.21 -9.23
N SER A 240 -7.27 -24.22 -8.37
CA SER A 240 -8.57 -23.62 -8.70
C SER A 240 -8.60 -22.08 -8.66
N ALA A 241 -7.54 -21.43 -8.19
CA ALA A 241 -7.37 -19.99 -8.03
C ALA A 241 -6.16 -19.42 -8.80
N LEU A 242 -5.28 -20.27 -9.33
CA LEU A 242 -4.12 -19.90 -10.16
C LEU A 242 -4.18 -20.64 -11.50
N ALA A 243 -4.08 -19.92 -12.62
CA ALA A 243 -3.99 -20.48 -13.97
C ALA A 243 -2.72 -19.99 -14.69
N ARG A 244 -2.26 -20.75 -15.67
CA ARG A 244 -1.17 -20.31 -16.56
C ARG A 244 -1.63 -19.15 -17.43
N VAL A 245 -0.73 -18.19 -17.68
CA VAL A 245 -0.93 -17.16 -18.71
C VAL A 245 -0.91 -17.79 -20.11
N SER A 246 -1.47 -17.09 -21.10
CA SER A 246 -1.28 -17.49 -22.50
C SER A 246 0.18 -17.32 -22.94
N VAL A 247 0.57 -18.04 -23.99
CA VAL A 247 1.92 -17.92 -24.59
C VAL A 247 2.17 -16.48 -25.04
N ASP A 248 1.21 -15.87 -25.74
CA ASP A 248 1.33 -14.47 -26.20
C ASP A 248 1.57 -13.47 -25.06
N LEU A 249 0.93 -13.70 -23.90
CA LEU A 249 1.09 -12.85 -22.72
C LEU A 249 2.46 -13.09 -22.05
N LEU A 250 2.92 -14.35 -22.00
CA LEU A 250 4.24 -14.71 -21.49
C LEU A 250 5.36 -14.07 -22.34
N ASP A 251 5.24 -14.15 -23.67
CA ASP A 251 6.18 -13.57 -24.62
C ASP A 251 6.17 -12.04 -24.55
N ALA A 252 5.01 -11.41 -24.38
CA ALA A 252 4.91 -9.97 -24.15
C ALA A 252 5.62 -9.54 -22.85
N PHE A 253 5.48 -10.31 -21.77
CA PHE A 253 6.23 -10.09 -20.53
C PHE A 253 7.74 -10.28 -20.74
N ALA A 254 8.18 -11.37 -21.37
CA ALA A 254 9.59 -11.60 -21.66
C ALA A 254 10.21 -10.44 -22.47
N ALA A 255 9.55 -10.03 -23.56
CA ALA A 255 9.98 -8.93 -24.40
C ALA A 255 9.94 -7.56 -23.69
N SER A 256 9.11 -7.37 -22.66
CA SER A 256 9.14 -6.13 -21.86
C SER A 256 10.14 -6.17 -20.71
N LEU A 257 10.35 -7.32 -20.06
CA LEU A 257 11.37 -7.49 -19.01
C LEU A 257 12.78 -7.30 -19.59
N ALA A 258 13.06 -7.86 -20.77
CA ALA A 258 14.33 -7.70 -21.48
C ALA A 258 14.67 -6.23 -21.82
N ARG A 259 13.66 -5.34 -21.87
CA ARG A 259 13.85 -3.89 -22.09
C ARG A 259 13.94 -3.07 -20.81
N MET A 260 13.72 -3.65 -19.63
CA MET A 260 13.92 -2.95 -18.36
C MET A 260 15.42 -2.84 -18.08
N ASN A 261 15.97 -1.64 -18.13
CA ASN A 261 17.35 -1.37 -17.72
C ASN A 261 17.51 -1.50 -16.18
N LEU A 262 17.54 -2.73 -15.67
CA LEU A 262 17.68 -3.03 -14.24
C LEU A 262 19.17 -3.11 -13.84
N PRO A 263 19.56 -2.63 -12.63
CA PRO A 263 20.96 -2.66 -12.17
C PRO A 263 21.61 -4.06 -12.09
N CYS A 264 20.79 -5.11 -12.12
CA CYS A 264 21.21 -6.51 -12.07
C CYS A 264 21.34 -7.20 -13.43
N GLN A 265 20.88 -6.60 -14.54
CA GLN A 265 21.13 -7.16 -15.88
C GLN A 265 22.63 -7.12 -16.20
N ARG A 266 23.27 -8.28 -16.18
CA ARG A 266 24.72 -8.41 -16.44
C ARG A 266 25.06 -9.47 -17.49
N ASP A 267 24.23 -10.50 -17.67
CA ASP A 267 24.46 -11.61 -18.60
C ASP A 267 23.22 -11.95 -19.44
N GLY A 268 23.43 -12.47 -20.65
CA GLY A 268 22.40 -12.64 -21.69
C GLY A 268 21.32 -13.72 -21.46
N ARG A 269 21.34 -14.45 -20.33
CA ARG A 269 20.28 -15.39 -19.92
C ARG A 269 19.53 -14.96 -18.66
N PHE A 270 20.05 -13.99 -17.93
CA PHE A 270 19.43 -13.48 -16.70
C PHE A 270 18.05 -12.90 -17.03
N PHE A 271 17.01 -13.27 -16.26
CA PHE A 271 15.58 -13.04 -16.56
C PHE A 271 14.97 -13.83 -17.74
N ALA A 272 15.57 -14.91 -18.24
CA ALA A 272 14.86 -15.77 -19.19
C ALA A 272 13.55 -16.30 -18.56
N VAL A 273 12.40 -15.97 -19.15
CA VAL A 273 11.09 -16.31 -18.59
C VAL A 273 10.78 -17.79 -18.85
N LYS A 274 10.58 -18.55 -17.77
CA LYS A 274 10.43 -20.03 -17.78
C LYS A 274 8.96 -20.48 -17.70
N ASP A 275 8.13 -19.76 -16.94
CA ASP A 275 6.69 -20.02 -16.77
C ASP A 275 5.98 -18.76 -16.29
N GLY A 276 4.66 -18.71 -16.41
CA GLY A 276 3.84 -17.62 -15.89
C GLY A 276 2.47 -18.09 -15.45
N ILE A 277 2.03 -17.60 -14.28
CA ILE A 277 0.67 -17.81 -13.77
C ILE A 277 0.02 -16.48 -13.40
N HIS A 278 -1.30 -16.44 -13.41
CA HIS A 278 -2.08 -15.33 -12.90
C HIS A 278 -3.19 -15.85 -11.99
N ARG A 279 -3.77 -14.94 -11.20
CA ARG A 279 -4.91 -15.29 -10.36
C ARG A 279 -6.19 -15.41 -11.19
N VAL A 280 -7.00 -16.42 -10.89
CA VAL A 280 -8.31 -16.66 -11.49
C VAL A 280 -9.40 -16.25 -10.51
N PHE A 281 -10.20 -15.26 -10.88
CA PHE A 281 -11.43 -14.94 -10.16
C PHE A 281 -12.63 -15.58 -10.86
N LYS A 282 -13.58 -16.11 -10.08
CA LYS A 282 -14.74 -16.85 -10.61
C LYS A 282 -15.84 -15.92 -11.15
N LYS A 283 -15.59 -15.20 -12.24
CA LYS A 283 -16.63 -14.55 -13.07
C LYS A 283 -16.21 -14.46 -14.54
N LYS A 284 -17.06 -14.93 -15.46
CA LYS A 284 -16.91 -14.69 -16.91
C LYS A 284 -17.28 -13.24 -17.23
N GLY A 285 -16.34 -12.38 -17.58
CA GLY A 285 -16.70 -11.01 -17.98
C GLY A 285 -15.60 -9.98 -18.24
N ALA A 286 -14.32 -10.27 -17.98
CA ALA A 286 -13.14 -9.56 -18.45
C ALA A 286 -11.92 -10.45 -18.14
N GLN A 287 -10.82 -10.35 -18.89
CA GLN A 287 -9.53 -10.88 -18.47
C GLN A 287 -8.73 -9.73 -17.86
N GLY A 288 -8.97 -9.45 -16.58
CA GLY A 288 -8.16 -8.51 -15.80
C GLY A 288 -7.01 -9.28 -15.15
N HIS A 289 -5.88 -9.38 -15.84
CA HIS A 289 -4.67 -10.01 -15.28
C HIS A 289 -3.98 -9.07 -14.26
N GLU A 290 -4.71 -8.56 -13.26
CA GLU A 290 -4.22 -7.56 -12.29
C GLU A 290 -2.95 -7.98 -11.54
N ARG A 291 -2.75 -9.29 -11.37
CA ARG A 291 -1.53 -9.89 -10.83
C ARG A 291 -1.09 -11.12 -11.61
N VAL A 292 0.15 -11.07 -12.09
CA VAL A 292 0.87 -12.13 -12.79
C VAL A 292 2.14 -12.46 -12.02
N TYR A 293 2.42 -13.73 -11.84
CA TYR A 293 3.69 -14.24 -11.30
C TYR A 293 4.48 -14.88 -12.43
N LEU A 294 5.74 -14.48 -12.58
CA LEU A 294 6.66 -14.95 -13.61
C LEU A 294 7.82 -15.70 -12.96
N LEU A 295 8.07 -16.92 -13.41
CA LEU A 295 9.24 -17.69 -13.02
C LEU A 295 10.34 -17.35 -14.02
N VAL A 296 11.48 -16.85 -13.56
CA VAL A 296 12.56 -16.38 -14.41
C VAL A 296 13.91 -16.93 -13.97
N GLU A 297 14.81 -17.15 -14.94
CA GLU A 297 16.18 -17.62 -14.67
C GLU A 297 16.93 -16.66 -13.75
N GLY A 298 17.49 -17.21 -12.67
CA GLY A 298 18.23 -16.48 -11.66
C GLY A 298 19.67 -16.17 -12.09
N PRO A 299 20.56 -15.84 -11.13
CA PRO A 299 21.96 -15.50 -11.40
C PRO A 299 22.78 -16.58 -12.09
N SER A 300 22.34 -17.85 -12.06
CA SER A 300 23.00 -18.97 -12.74
C SER A 300 21.99 -19.88 -13.43
N PRO A 301 22.45 -20.91 -14.18
CA PRO A 301 21.56 -21.91 -14.76
C PRO A 301 20.91 -22.87 -13.73
N ASP A 302 21.22 -22.74 -12.44
CA ASP A 302 20.70 -23.62 -11.38
C ASP A 302 19.20 -23.33 -11.11
N PRO A 303 18.28 -24.30 -11.31
CA PRO A 303 16.85 -24.10 -11.08
C PRO A 303 16.47 -23.82 -9.61
N ASP A 304 17.40 -23.90 -8.65
CA ASP A 304 17.18 -23.55 -7.25
C ASP A 304 17.54 -22.08 -6.92
N ASP A 305 18.16 -21.34 -7.85
CA ASP A 305 18.37 -19.88 -7.74
C ASP A 305 17.34 -19.03 -8.52
N ASP A 306 16.43 -19.69 -9.25
CA ASP A 306 15.32 -19.10 -9.99
C ASP A 306 14.51 -18.08 -9.17
N LEU A 307 14.07 -17.02 -9.84
CA LEU A 307 13.36 -15.92 -9.22
C LEU A 307 11.87 -15.98 -9.56
N ILE A 308 11.04 -15.56 -8.61
CA ILE A 308 9.61 -15.30 -8.84
C ILE A 308 9.43 -13.79 -8.84
N LEU A 309 9.01 -13.23 -9.97
CA LEU A 309 8.62 -11.83 -10.08
C LEU A 309 7.10 -11.71 -10.00
N GLU A 310 6.60 -10.81 -9.15
CA GLU A 310 5.20 -10.35 -9.20
C GLU A 310 5.13 -9.12 -10.11
N ALA A 311 4.30 -9.19 -11.14
CA ALA A 311 3.86 -8.06 -11.94
C ALA A 311 2.42 -7.71 -11.56
N SER A 312 2.18 -6.48 -11.09
CA SER A 312 0.86 -6.03 -10.62
C SER A 312 0.44 -4.67 -11.21
N ILE A 313 -0.85 -4.52 -11.53
CA ILE A 313 -1.42 -3.22 -11.90
C ILE A 313 -1.70 -2.44 -10.62
N THR A 314 -1.13 -1.25 -10.48
CA THR A 314 -1.35 -0.40 -9.30
C THR A 314 -2.45 0.63 -9.53
N ALA A 315 -3.39 0.71 -8.57
CA ALA A 315 -4.46 1.71 -8.55
C ALA A 315 -3.93 3.06 -8.03
N SER A 316 -4.50 4.17 -8.49
CA SER A 316 -4.09 5.52 -8.09
C SER A 316 -4.06 5.69 -6.57
N SER A 317 -2.96 6.24 -6.04
CA SER A 317 -2.81 6.48 -4.60
C SER A 317 -3.96 7.32 -4.03
N VAL A 318 -4.49 6.88 -2.90
CA VAL A 318 -5.48 7.61 -2.09
C VAL A 318 -4.94 8.98 -1.68
N LEU A 319 -3.66 9.08 -1.31
CA LEU A 319 -3.04 10.38 -0.98
C LEU A 319 -3.10 11.35 -2.17
N GLY A 320 -2.88 10.84 -3.39
CA GLY A 320 -2.95 11.63 -4.62
C GLY A 320 -4.33 12.23 -4.91
N HIS A 321 -5.40 11.66 -4.35
CA HIS A 321 -6.75 12.20 -4.42
C HIS A 321 -6.99 13.33 -3.39
N TYR A 322 -6.55 13.13 -2.15
CA TYR A 322 -6.88 14.02 -1.02
C TYR A 322 -5.88 15.16 -0.79
N PHE A 323 -4.58 14.94 -1.05
CA PHE A 323 -3.50 15.90 -0.76
C PHE A 323 -2.79 16.42 -2.01
N GLY A 324 -3.28 16.02 -3.20
CA GLY A 324 -2.72 16.39 -4.50
C GLY A 324 -1.47 15.58 -4.87
N GLY A 325 -0.84 15.93 -5.99
CA GLY A 325 0.41 15.31 -6.46
C GLY A 325 0.28 14.30 -7.60
N SER A 326 -0.94 13.91 -7.99
CA SER A 326 -1.22 12.96 -9.09
C SER A 326 -0.71 13.39 -10.49
N GLY A 327 -0.20 14.62 -10.64
CA GLY A 327 0.36 15.16 -11.88
C GLY A 327 1.82 15.61 -11.84
N ALA A 328 2.54 15.50 -10.71
CA ALA A 328 3.90 16.06 -10.59
C ALA A 328 4.99 15.18 -11.26
N CYS A 329 4.73 13.87 -11.39
CA CYS A 329 5.59 12.95 -12.13
C CYS A 329 4.78 12.40 -13.32
N GLY A 330 5.19 12.72 -14.55
CA GLY A 330 4.50 12.35 -15.79
C GLY A 330 4.59 10.86 -16.13
N GLY A 331 3.98 10.01 -15.30
CA GLY A 331 4.02 8.56 -15.40
C GLY A 331 2.90 7.88 -14.61
N GLY A 332 2.60 6.62 -14.93
CA GLY A 332 1.58 5.84 -14.24
C GLY A 332 1.97 5.49 -12.80
N GLN A 333 1.00 4.95 -12.04
CA GLN A 333 1.16 4.69 -10.61
C GLN A 333 2.38 3.81 -10.30
N ALA A 334 2.66 2.78 -11.10
CA ALA A 334 3.85 1.93 -10.92
C ALA A 334 5.15 2.73 -10.88
N ARG A 335 5.30 3.75 -11.74
CA ARG A 335 6.48 4.65 -11.72
C ARG A 335 6.56 5.49 -10.46
N GLN A 336 5.41 5.93 -9.93
CA GLN A 336 5.35 6.68 -8.67
C GLN A 336 5.77 5.78 -7.48
N THR A 337 5.34 4.52 -7.46
CA THR A 337 5.77 3.52 -6.45
C THR A 337 7.27 3.23 -6.52
N ILE A 338 7.85 3.08 -7.73
CA ILE A 338 9.29 2.87 -7.91
C ILE A 338 10.08 4.08 -7.41
N GLU A 339 9.63 5.29 -7.74
CA GLU A 339 10.27 6.53 -7.32
C GLU A 339 10.16 6.75 -5.81
N ALA A 340 9.02 6.37 -5.21
CA ALA A 340 8.83 6.36 -3.76
C ALA A 340 9.79 5.37 -3.08
N ALA A 341 9.89 4.14 -3.58
CA ALA A 341 10.84 3.16 -3.05
C ALA A 341 12.29 3.66 -3.11
N ARG A 342 12.72 4.29 -4.21
CA ARG A 342 14.06 4.88 -4.39
C ARG A 342 14.36 6.00 -3.40
N LYS A 343 13.35 6.75 -2.96
CA LYS A 343 13.48 7.87 -2.02
C LYS A 343 13.36 7.44 -0.56
N LEU A 344 12.52 6.44 -0.28
CA LEU A 344 12.13 6.06 1.08
C LEU A 344 12.96 4.90 1.63
N ARG A 345 13.33 3.90 0.82
CA ARG A 345 14.14 2.75 1.24
C ARG A 345 15.65 3.06 1.14
N ARG A 346 16.45 2.46 2.03
CA ARG A 346 17.94 2.53 2.01
C ARG A 346 18.52 2.11 0.65
N CYS A 347 18.01 1.02 0.10
CA CYS A 347 18.41 0.49 -1.19
C CYS A 347 17.27 -0.42 -1.68
N PRO A 348 16.46 0.00 -2.67
CA PRO A 348 15.45 -0.88 -3.26
C PRO A 348 16.06 -2.19 -3.76
N GLU A 349 15.26 -3.23 -3.81
CA GLU A 349 15.63 -4.49 -4.47
C GLU A 349 16.01 -4.25 -5.94
N PRO A 350 16.94 -5.04 -6.51
CA PRO A 350 17.44 -4.79 -7.85
C PRO A 350 16.44 -5.14 -8.95
N TYR A 351 15.33 -5.79 -8.58
CA TYR A 351 14.25 -6.27 -9.44
C TYR A 351 13.09 -5.28 -9.60
N LEU A 352 13.09 -4.19 -8.82
CA LEU A 352 12.00 -3.23 -8.80
C LEU A 352 11.96 -2.40 -10.10
N GLY A 353 10.95 -2.64 -10.93
CA GLY A 353 10.80 -2.05 -12.26
C GLY A 353 9.35 -1.88 -12.67
N ALA A 354 9.14 -1.40 -13.91
CA ALA A 354 7.82 -1.36 -14.52
C ALA A 354 7.89 -1.84 -15.97
N VAL A 355 6.91 -2.66 -16.35
CA VAL A 355 6.70 -3.11 -17.74
C VAL A 355 5.38 -2.57 -18.27
N ARG A 356 5.27 -2.48 -19.61
CA ARG A 356 4.01 -2.15 -20.27
C ARG A 356 3.61 -3.28 -21.19
N ILE A 357 2.44 -3.86 -20.91
CA ILE A 357 1.82 -4.92 -21.70
C ILE A 357 0.54 -4.33 -22.27
N GLU A 358 0.44 -4.29 -23.60
CA GLU A 358 -0.60 -3.55 -24.32
C GLU A 358 -0.76 -2.10 -23.82
N GLN A 359 -1.87 -1.79 -23.14
CA GLN A 359 -2.17 -0.46 -22.60
C GLN A 359 -1.82 -0.32 -21.11
N ASP A 360 -1.62 -1.43 -20.40
CA ASP A 360 -1.45 -1.46 -18.95
C ASP A 360 0.03 -1.37 -18.52
N GLU A 361 0.28 -0.61 -17.46
CA GLU A 361 1.60 -0.49 -16.83
C GLU A 361 1.61 -1.27 -15.52
N TYR A 362 2.48 -2.28 -15.46
CA TYR A 362 2.62 -3.18 -14.32
C TYR A 362 3.85 -2.77 -13.50
N LEU A 363 3.70 -2.71 -12.17
CA LEU A 363 4.80 -2.70 -11.22
C LEU A 363 5.38 -4.11 -11.09
N VAL A 364 6.70 -4.26 -11.23
CA VAL A 364 7.42 -5.53 -11.14
C VAL A 364 8.32 -5.53 -9.89
N GLN A 365 8.27 -6.59 -9.09
CA GLN A 365 9.06 -6.77 -7.86
C GLN A 365 9.38 -8.27 -7.62
N GLU A 366 10.42 -8.59 -6.85
CA GLU A 366 10.71 -9.98 -6.44
C GLU A 366 9.76 -10.42 -5.32
N VAL A 367 9.17 -11.60 -5.45
CA VAL A 367 8.56 -12.31 -4.32
C VAL A 367 9.70 -12.86 -3.47
N GLN A 368 10.26 -12.03 -2.58
CA GLN A 368 11.47 -12.42 -1.84
C GLN A 368 11.20 -13.54 -0.82
N PRO A 369 12.09 -14.54 -0.67
CA PRO A 369 11.95 -15.60 0.34
C PRO A 369 11.90 -15.07 1.78
N TRP A 370 12.64 -13.98 2.03
CA TRP A 370 12.77 -13.34 3.34
C TRP A 370 11.69 -12.29 3.60
N LEU A 371 10.75 -12.10 2.66
CA LEU A 371 9.62 -11.21 2.87
C LEU A 371 8.70 -11.79 3.95
N THR A 372 8.57 -11.05 5.05
CA THR A 372 7.58 -11.31 6.09
C THR A 372 6.74 -10.07 6.31
N HIS A 373 5.54 -10.25 6.85
CA HIS A 373 4.78 -9.17 7.46
C HIS A 373 4.70 -9.45 8.95
N LEU A 374 4.47 -8.41 9.76
CA LEU A 374 4.12 -8.60 11.15
C LEU A 374 2.90 -9.53 11.28
N SER A 375 3.00 -10.54 12.14
CA SER A 375 1.89 -11.37 12.59
C SER A 375 1.56 -10.99 14.03
N THR A 376 0.28 -10.78 14.34
CA THR A 376 -0.16 -10.44 15.70
C THR A 376 -0.06 -11.66 16.63
N GLU A 377 -0.16 -12.88 16.07
CA GLU A 377 0.10 -14.16 16.72
C GLU A 377 1.57 -14.37 17.15
N GLU A 378 2.53 -13.62 16.57
CA GLU A 378 3.97 -13.71 16.91
C GLU A 378 4.38 -12.73 18.03
N LEU A 379 3.46 -11.88 18.51
CA LEU A 379 3.69 -10.97 19.63
C LEU A 379 3.56 -11.75 20.95
N THR A 380 4.63 -11.72 21.76
CA THR A 380 4.69 -12.45 23.04
C THR A 380 4.23 -11.62 24.24
N GLY A 381 3.78 -10.39 24.00
CA GLY A 381 3.23 -9.47 24.99
C GLY A 381 3.73 -8.03 24.80
N LEU A 382 3.44 -7.20 25.81
CA LEU A 382 3.69 -5.75 25.82
C LEU A 382 5.12 -5.34 25.42
N ALA A 383 6.15 -6.09 25.84
CA ALA A 383 7.54 -5.77 25.52
C ALA A 383 7.82 -5.73 24.01
N ASP A 384 7.17 -6.60 23.23
CA ASP A 384 7.28 -6.59 21.77
C ASP A 384 6.55 -5.40 21.14
N LEU A 385 5.43 -4.98 21.73
CA LEU A 385 4.67 -3.81 21.30
C LEU A 385 5.49 -2.51 21.53
N TYR A 386 6.22 -2.39 22.65
CA TYR A 386 7.18 -1.30 22.86
C TYR A 386 8.36 -1.34 21.88
N ASP A 387 8.90 -2.51 21.58
CA ASP A 387 9.95 -2.64 20.56
C ASP A 387 9.43 -2.27 19.16
N LEU A 388 8.18 -2.61 18.86
CA LEU A 388 7.51 -2.22 17.62
C LEU A 388 7.24 -0.72 17.55
N ALA A 389 6.82 -0.09 18.65
CA ALA A 389 6.71 1.36 18.80
C ALA A 389 8.03 2.06 18.48
N ARG A 390 9.12 1.67 19.16
CA ARG A 390 10.48 2.19 18.90
C ARG A 390 10.91 2.04 17.45
N ALA A 391 10.72 0.85 16.88
CA ALA A 391 11.12 0.54 15.52
C ALA A 391 10.31 1.36 14.50
N SER A 392 8.98 1.39 14.64
CA SER A 392 8.06 2.08 13.74
C SER A 392 8.24 3.60 13.76
N GLY A 393 8.36 4.21 14.95
CA GLY A 393 8.67 5.63 15.11
C GLY A 393 10.00 6.01 14.45
N THR A 394 11.05 5.23 14.66
CA THR A 394 12.37 5.44 14.04
C THR A 394 12.33 5.31 12.51
N LEU A 395 11.68 4.28 11.98
CA LEU A 395 11.56 4.05 10.53
C LEU A 395 10.74 5.15 9.85
N LEU A 396 9.65 5.60 10.48
CA LEU A 396 8.81 6.68 9.95
C LEU A 396 9.55 8.03 9.98
N ALA A 397 10.29 8.31 11.04
CA ALA A 397 11.14 9.50 11.13
C ALA A 397 12.21 9.52 10.04
N ARG A 398 12.84 8.37 9.75
CA ARG A 398 13.79 8.22 8.63
C ARG A 398 13.13 8.58 7.30
N ALA A 399 11.96 8.03 7.02
CA ALA A 399 11.22 8.24 5.78
C ALA A 399 10.84 9.71 5.56
N HIS A 400 10.32 10.38 6.60
CA HIS A 400 9.94 11.78 6.55
C HIS A 400 11.14 12.73 6.47
N ALA A 401 12.22 12.48 7.21
CA ALA A 401 13.43 13.30 7.13
C ALA A 401 14.14 13.17 5.77
N LEU A 402 14.15 11.97 5.18
CA LEU A 402 14.72 11.73 3.84
C LEU A 402 14.02 12.48 2.71
N THR A 403 12.72 12.73 2.86
CA THR A 403 11.86 13.21 1.76
C THR A 403 11.19 14.55 2.05
N ALA A 404 11.60 15.22 3.11
CA ALA A 404 11.13 16.55 3.49
C ALA A 404 11.32 17.56 2.34
N VAL A 405 10.22 18.18 1.89
CA VAL A 405 10.24 19.15 0.79
C VAL A 405 11.01 20.42 1.18
N LYS A 406 11.02 20.76 2.48
CA LYS A 406 11.79 21.87 3.06
C LYS A 406 12.46 21.40 4.37
N PRO A 407 13.74 20.98 4.35
CA PRO A 407 14.46 20.53 5.54
C PRO A 407 14.48 21.55 6.70
N ASP A 408 14.56 22.85 6.39
CA ASP A 408 14.49 23.91 7.39
C ASP A 408 13.11 23.98 8.08
N ALA A 409 12.03 23.74 7.34
CA ALA A 409 10.68 23.69 7.91
C ALA A 409 10.49 22.45 8.81
N LEU A 410 11.13 21.32 8.47
CA LEU A 410 11.16 20.15 9.34
C LEU A 410 11.99 20.39 10.60
N THR A 411 13.15 21.04 10.46
CA THR A 411 13.99 21.44 11.61
C THR A 411 13.28 22.43 12.53
N ALA A 412 12.57 23.41 11.96
CA ALA A 412 11.75 24.35 12.73
C ALA A 412 10.57 23.66 13.44
N PHE A 413 9.90 22.72 12.76
CA PHE A 413 8.82 21.91 13.34
C PHE A 413 9.31 21.07 14.53
N VAL A 414 10.46 20.40 14.40
CA VAL A 414 11.10 19.64 15.49
C VAL A 414 11.43 20.55 16.68
N ARG A 415 12.03 21.72 16.46
CA ARG A 415 12.32 22.70 17.52
C ARG A 415 11.07 23.27 18.18
N GLY A 416 9.97 23.39 17.44
CA GLY A 416 8.66 23.76 17.99
C GLY A 416 8.11 22.66 18.89
N TRP A 417 8.15 21.42 18.41
CA TRP A 417 7.79 20.24 19.18
C TRP A 417 8.61 20.14 20.48
N GLU A 418 9.93 20.33 20.44
CA GLU A 418 10.78 20.31 21.64
C GLU A 418 10.40 21.37 22.70
N ARG A 419 9.75 22.47 22.30
CA ARG A 419 9.27 23.54 23.21
C ARG A 419 7.86 23.30 23.74
N GLU A 420 6.98 22.75 22.91
CA GLU A 420 5.53 22.59 23.18
C GLU A 420 5.13 21.11 23.26
N ALA A 421 6.08 20.23 23.61
CA ALA A 421 5.97 18.78 23.46
C ALA A 421 4.67 18.20 24.02
N ASN A 422 4.32 18.59 25.24
CA ASN A 422 3.15 18.07 25.94
C ASN A 422 1.84 18.33 25.19
N GLN A 423 1.69 19.46 24.50
CA GLN A 423 0.42 19.79 23.83
C GLN A 423 0.23 18.98 22.55
N LEU A 424 1.25 18.93 21.69
CA LEU A 424 1.19 18.16 20.44
C LEU A 424 1.16 16.65 20.70
N GLU A 425 1.92 16.15 21.68
CA GLU A 425 1.92 14.73 22.02
C GLU A 425 0.58 14.29 22.61
N SER A 426 -0.01 15.08 23.53
CA SER A 426 -1.35 14.77 24.07
C SER A 426 -2.42 14.81 22.99
N SER A 427 -2.39 15.81 22.09
CA SER A 427 -3.28 15.90 20.91
C SER A 427 -3.20 14.65 20.03
N LEU A 428 -1.99 14.19 19.70
CA LEU A 428 -1.78 13.01 18.87
C LEU A 428 -2.20 11.70 19.56
N ILE A 429 -1.99 11.59 20.88
CA ILE A 429 -2.46 10.45 21.69
C ILE A 429 -3.99 10.43 21.74
N HIS A 430 -4.62 11.56 22.07
CA HIS A 430 -6.08 11.69 22.11
C HIS A 430 -6.69 11.36 20.74
N PHE A 431 -6.14 11.91 19.65
CA PHE A 431 -6.53 11.54 18.29
C PHE A 431 -6.47 10.03 18.06
N ALA A 432 -5.33 9.38 18.38
CA ALA A 432 -5.13 7.98 18.11
C ALA A 432 -6.11 7.08 18.87
N VAL A 433 -6.35 7.40 20.14
CA VAL A 433 -7.28 6.68 21.01
C VAL A 433 -8.72 6.87 20.54
N PHE A 434 -9.19 8.10 20.37
CA PHE A 434 -10.57 8.38 19.93
C PHE A 434 -10.86 7.88 18.51
N TYR A 435 -9.91 8.02 17.59
CA TYR A 435 -10.09 7.51 16.23
C TYR A 435 -10.09 5.96 16.19
N SER A 436 -9.38 5.28 17.10
CA SER A 436 -9.47 3.81 17.21
C SER A 436 -10.88 3.34 17.58
N ASP A 437 -11.61 4.08 18.42
CA ASP A 437 -12.99 3.76 18.76
C ASP A 437 -13.93 3.97 17.57
N GLN A 438 -13.73 5.03 16.78
CA GLN A 438 -14.47 5.19 15.52
C GLN A 438 -14.21 4.03 14.56
N VAL A 439 -12.97 3.55 14.46
CA VAL A 439 -12.62 2.38 13.64
C VAL A 439 -13.36 1.12 14.12
N HIS A 440 -13.48 0.89 15.44
CA HIS A 440 -14.28 -0.22 15.98
C HIS A 440 -15.77 -0.08 15.62
N LEU A 441 -16.35 1.13 15.72
CA LEU A 441 -17.73 1.41 15.33
C LEU A 441 -17.97 1.17 13.83
N ASP A 442 -17.06 1.66 12.98
CA ASP A 442 -17.07 1.45 11.54
C ASP A 442 -16.94 -0.04 11.18
N HIS A 443 -16.04 -0.76 11.83
CA HIS A 443 -15.84 -2.20 11.64
C HIS A 443 -17.09 -3.00 12.00
N VAL A 444 -17.74 -2.71 13.13
CA VAL A 444 -18.99 -3.37 13.53
C VAL A 444 -20.10 -3.15 12.50
N ALA A 445 -20.24 -1.94 11.97
CA ALA A 445 -21.22 -1.64 10.91
C ALA A 445 -20.86 -2.30 9.57
N PHE A 446 -19.58 -2.30 9.21
CA PHE A 446 -19.05 -2.95 8.01
C PHE A 446 -19.25 -4.48 8.05
N LYS A 447 -18.92 -5.12 9.17
CA LYS A 447 -19.10 -6.56 9.41
C LYS A 447 -20.57 -6.95 9.32
N LYS A 448 -21.47 -6.16 9.94
CA LYS A 448 -22.93 -6.32 9.78
C LYS A 448 -23.37 -6.18 8.32
N HIS A 449 -22.80 -5.24 7.56
CA HIS A 449 -23.12 -5.08 6.15
C HIS A 449 -22.70 -6.28 5.29
N VAL A 450 -21.45 -6.75 5.44
CA VAL A 450 -20.91 -7.90 4.70
C VAL A 450 -21.67 -9.19 5.04
N ALA A 451 -22.13 -9.36 6.29
CA ALA A 451 -22.92 -10.52 6.70
C ALA A 451 -24.37 -10.51 6.14
N VAL A 452 -25.06 -9.36 6.19
CA VAL A 452 -26.46 -9.25 5.74
C VAL A 452 -26.58 -9.19 4.21
N LYS A 453 -25.60 -8.57 3.56
CA LYS A 453 -25.47 -8.56 2.09
C LYS A 453 -24.12 -9.18 1.72
N PRO A 454 -24.00 -10.53 1.64
CA PRO A 454 -22.90 -11.14 0.92
C PRO A 454 -22.91 -10.52 -0.48
N LEU A 455 -21.85 -9.80 -0.85
CA LEU A 455 -21.84 -8.77 -1.88
C LEU A 455 -22.43 -9.25 -3.23
N LEU A 456 -23.76 -9.15 -3.35
CA LEU A 456 -24.49 -9.29 -4.60
C LEU A 456 -24.32 -7.97 -5.35
N VAL A 457 -23.14 -7.86 -5.94
CA VAL A 457 -22.70 -6.78 -6.82
C VAL A 457 -23.81 -6.47 -7.81
N VAL A 458 -24.42 -5.29 -7.69
CA VAL A 458 -25.34 -4.78 -8.70
C VAL A 458 -24.55 -4.66 -10.00
N PRO A 459 -24.97 -5.32 -11.10
CA PRO A 459 -24.26 -5.17 -12.37
C PRO A 459 -24.32 -3.70 -12.78
N VAL A 460 -23.17 -3.11 -13.09
CA VAL A 460 -23.11 -1.78 -13.73
C VAL A 460 -23.89 -1.86 -15.02
N THR A 461 -25.12 -1.35 -15.03
CA THR A 461 -25.97 -1.33 -16.21
C THR A 461 -25.24 -0.53 -17.27
N LYS A 462 -24.91 -1.18 -18.41
CA LYS A 462 -24.20 -0.58 -19.53
C LYS A 462 -24.82 0.79 -19.85
N ARG A 463 -24.10 1.88 -19.58
CA ARG A 463 -24.46 3.19 -20.14
C ARG A 463 -24.52 3.02 -21.65
N SER A 464 -25.72 3.14 -22.22
CA SER A 464 -25.97 2.93 -23.64
C SER A 464 -25.08 3.84 -24.48
N ARG A 465 -24.33 3.28 -25.44
CA ARG A 465 -23.55 4.02 -26.43
C ARG A 465 -24.45 4.76 -27.42
N HIS A 466 -25.25 5.71 -26.94
CA HIS A 466 -26.19 6.52 -27.72
C HIS A 466 -26.06 8.01 -27.35
N HIS A 467 -24.88 8.60 -27.62
CA HIS A 467 -24.73 10.01 -27.99
C HIS A 467 -23.32 10.31 -28.53
N ARG A 468 -22.95 9.71 -29.68
CA ARG A 468 -21.90 10.23 -30.58
C ARG A 468 -22.26 9.95 -32.04
N ARG A 469 -23.37 10.55 -32.50
CA ARG A 469 -23.74 10.60 -33.92
C ARG A 469 -24.73 11.73 -34.22
N ARG A 470 -24.24 12.98 -34.19
CA ARG A 470 -24.87 14.16 -34.84
C ARG A 470 -23.92 15.36 -34.82
N ALA A 471 -23.06 15.45 -35.84
CA ALA A 471 -22.31 16.65 -36.26
C ALA A 471 -21.57 16.37 -37.58
N ALA A 472 -22.28 15.91 -38.61
CA ALA A 472 -21.76 15.80 -39.97
C ALA A 472 -22.93 15.93 -40.96
N GLY A 473 -22.85 16.89 -41.88
CA GLY A 473 -23.81 17.06 -42.98
C GLY A 473 -24.76 18.27 -42.87
N SER A 474 -24.27 19.45 -43.24
CA SER A 474 -25.03 20.48 -43.96
C SER A 474 -24.05 21.44 -44.62
N ALA A 475 -23.96 21.40 -45.94
CA ALA A 475 -22.96 22.13 -46.74
C ALA A 475 -23.58 23.35 -47.44
N THR A 476 -22.76 24.34 -47.79
CA THR A 476 -22.94 25.12 -49.04
C THR A 476 -21.70 25.93 -49.42
N ARG A 477 -21.23 25.74 -50.68
CA ARG A 477 -20.65 26.73 -51.64
C ARG A 477 -19.47 27.65 -51.20
N ALA A 478 -18.49 27.99 -52.05
CA ALA A 478 -18.26 27.75 -53.49
C ALA A 478 -16.73 27.72 -53.83
N ALA A 479 -16.39 27.44 -55.09
CA ALA A 479 -15.04 27.33 -55.66
C ALA A 479 -14.76 28.50 -56.66
N PRO A 480 -13.76 28.46 -57.57
CA PRO A 480 -12.29 28.21 -57.43
C PRO A 480 -11.41 29.28 -58.14
N SER A 481 -10.08 29.31 -57.90
CA SER A 481 -9.08 29.79 -58.89
C SER A 481 -7.62 29.46 -58.52
N SER A 482 -6.85 28.90 -59.47
CA SER A 482 -5.37 28.83 -59.53
C SER A 482 -4.81 30.06 -60.29
N PRO A 483 -3.49 30.23 -60.60
CA PRO A 483 -2.27 29.44 -60.29
C PRO A 483 -1.07 30.26 -59.73
N GLU A 484 0.15 29.68 -59.73
CA GLU A 484 1.44 30.31 -59.35
C GLU A 484 1.93 31.39 -60.36
N PRO A 485 3.00 32.19 -60.06
CA PRO A 485 4.37 31.73 -60.42
C PRO A 485 5.59 32.22 -59.56
N SER A 486 6.57 31.33 -59.36
CA SER A 486 8.07 31.43 -59.39
C SER A 486 8.93 32.66 -58.97
N VAL A 487 10.25 32.38 -58.73
CA VAL A 487 11.44 33.30 -58.62
C VAL A 487 11.72 33.81 -57.17
N GLU A 488 12.93 33.79 -56.54
CA GLU A 488 14.35 33.55 -56.91
C GLU A 488 15.20 32.98 -55.72
N ALA A 489 16.49 32.68 -55.94
CA ALA A 489 17.52 32.29 -54.92
C ALA A 489 18.55 33.47 -54.71
N PRO A 490 19.71 33.39 -53.99
CA PRO A 490 20.38 32.24 -53.35
C PRO A 490 21.18 32.48 -52.01
N MET A 491 21.74 31.37 -51.46
CA MET A 491 23.05 31.21 -50.77
C MET A 491 23.48 32.08 -49.56
N GLY A 492 23.95 31.42 -48.48
CA GLY A 492 24.73 32.06 -47.40
C GLY A 492 25.08 31.17 -46.19
N THR A 493 26.19 30.42 -46.23
CA THR A 493 26.68 29.59 -45.10
C THR A 493 27.71 30.31 -44.23
N VAL A 494 27.51 30.44 -42.92
CA VAL A 494 28.56 30.79 -41.94
C VAL A 494 28.38 30.06 -40.60
N THR A 495 29.45 29.44 -40.10
CA THR A 495 29.56 28.81 -38.75
C THR A 495 30.14 29.78 -37.70
N PRO A 496 29.78 29.69 -36.41
CA PRO A 496 30.54 30.32 -35.33
C PRO A 496 31.60 29.38 -34.70
N LYS A 497 32.77 29.95 -34.37
CA LYS A 497 33.96 29.25 -33.85
C LYS A 497 33.94 29.02 -32.33
N VAL A 498 34.64 27.97 -31.91
CA VAL A 498 35.09 27.68 -30.54
C VAL A 498 36.07 28.75 -30.03
N ARG A 499 36.04 29.06 -28.72
CA ARG A 499 37.11 29.78 -27.98
C ARG A 499 37.90 28.80 -27.09
N PRO A 500 39.23 28.86 -27.05
CA PRO A 500 40.04 28.16 -26.05
C PRO A 500 40.34 29.02 -24.82
N SER A 501 40.57 28.36 -23.67
CA SER A 501 41.11 28.97 -22.44
C SER A 501 42.64 28.99 -22.46
N PRO A 502 43.31 29.99 -21.84
CA PRO A 502 44.77 30.00 -21.70
C PRO A 502 45.24 29.11 -20.54
N ALA A 503 46.45 28.58 -20.67
CA ALA A 503 47.14 27.79 -19.65
C ALA A 503 48.34 28.56 -19.07
N GLY A 504 48.76 28.17 -17.86
CA GLY A 504 50.02 28.57 -17.23
C GLY A 504 49.88 28.74 -15.71
N ASP A 505 50.87 28.40 -14.88
CA ASP A 505 52.14 27.71 -15.15
C ASP A 505 52.79 27.29 -13.79
N LYS A 506 53.70 26.30 -13.80
CA LYS A 506 54.65 25.90 -12.72
C LYS A 506 54.02 25.27 -11.46
N ARG A 507 54.60 24.22 -10.84
CA ARG A 507 55.93 23.59 -10.95
C ARG A 507 55.81 22.06 -11.04
#